data_AF-A0A3N5H5Y4-F1
#
_entry.id   AF-A0A3N5H5Y4-F1
#
_cell.length_a   1.000
_cell.length_b   1.000
_cell.length_c   1.000
_cell.angle_alpha   90.00
_cell.angle_beta   90.00
_cell.angle_gamma   90.00
#
_symmetry.space_group_name_H-M   'P 1'
#
loop_
_entity.id
_entity.type
_entity.pdbx_description
1 polymer ?
#
loop_
_entity_poly.entity_id
_entity_poly.type
_entity_poly.pdbx_seq_one_letter_code
_entity_poly.pdbx_strand_id
1 'polypeptide(L)'
;MRTERRRRRQRGQALVEALVAALVLVPLGLLVVLLGKFQSMQQATIAASRTLAFECTVRPRACADAASHATLADEVRRRHFGRVDREILSDDVLNDSAPATERNVLWADRRGQPLLERFADAGVALASPSFDAGRATAIGRASGGAAALLDRLAGPARFGLTMTAGLADARVQVRVSPSEAGNEQLARLDSLPLAIQARTAVLTDGWYASGPYGSADHRVEARVGRGSRLDPVHEAQIAVGYRLTRWALELMDLAGLEPTASSFEPHHVDVDRVPADRIAP
;
A
#
# COMPACT_ATOMS: atom_id res chain seq x y z
N MET A 1 -25.61 -77.64 24.76
CA MET A 1 -25.74 -76.30 24.16
C MET A 1 -24.54 -75.46 24.64
N ARG A 2 -23.45 -75.44 23.87
CA ARG A 2 -22.19 -74.76 24.21
C ARG A 2 -22.06 -73.56 23.27
N THR A 3 -22.22 -72.35 23.79
CA THR A 3 -21.88 -71.12 23.06
C THR A 3 -20.46 -70.71 23.46
N GLU A 4 -19.53 -70.89 22.52
CA GLU A 4 -18.13 -70.50 22.65
C GLU A 4 -18.01 -69.00 22.86
N ARG A 5 -17.59 -68.58 24.06
CA ARG A 5 -17.08 -67.23 24.29
C ARG A 5 -15.73 -67.10 23.59
N ARG A 6 -15.72 -66.55 22.37
CA ARG A 6 -14.50 -66.04 21.72
C ARG A 6 -13.89 -64.96 22.62
N ARG A 7 -12.88 -65.32 23.41
CA ARG A 7 -11.98 -64.36 24.06
C ARG A 7 -11.23 -63.63 22.95
N ARG A 8 -11.72 -62.44 22.56
CA ARG A 8 -10.93 -61.49 21.77
C ARG A 8 -9.65 -61.21 22.56
N ARG A 9 -8.51 -61.66 22.03
CA ARG A 9 -7.19 -61.28 22.53
C ARG A 9 -7.07 -59.76 22.36
N GLN A 10 -7.33 -59.00 23.42
CA GLN A 10 -6.85 -57.63 23.54
C GLN A 10 -5.32 -57.71 23.53
N ARG A 11 -4.72 -57.44 22.38
CA ARG A 11 -3.28 -57.17 22.29
C ARG A 11 -3.07 -55.80 22.95
N GLY A 12 -2.03 -55.65 23.76
CA GLY A 12 -1.67 -54.43 24.51
C GLY A 12 -1.27 -53.23 23.64
N GLN A 13 -1.94 -53.02 22.51
CA GLN A 13 -1.61 -52.09 21.45
C GLN A 13 -2.24 -50.71 21.67
N ALA A 14 -3.34 -50.61 22.44
CA ALA A 14 -4.03 -49.34 22.68
C ALA A 14 -3.16 -48.31 23.44
N LEU A 15 -2.30 -48.76 24.36
CA LEU A 15 -1.39 -47.86 25.08
C LEU A 15 -0.28 -47.34 24.17
N VAL A 16 0.26 -48.20 23.29
CA VAL A 16 1.28 -47.81 22.31
C VAL A 16 0.69 -46.85 21.26
N GLU A 17 -0.50 -47.15 20.75
CA GLU A 17 -1.22 -46.27 19.81
C GLU A 17 -1.55 -44.91 20.44
N ALA A 18 -2.03 -44.89 21.69
CA ALA A 18 -2.29 -43.65 22.42
C ALA A 18 -0.99 -42.86 22.67
N LEU A 19 0.11 -43.53 23.00
CA LEU A 19 1.42 -42.89 23.16
C LEU A 19 1.91 -42.27 21.85
N VAL A 20 1.84 -43.01 20.74
CA VAL A 20 2.23 -42.54 19.40
C VAL A 20 1.35 -41.36 18.99
N ALA A 21 0.03 -41.45 19.20
CA ALA A 21 -0.89 -40.36 18.92
C ALA A 21 -0.58 -39.13 19.79
N ALA A 22 -0.32 -39.30 21.09
CA ALA A 22 0.03 -38.20 21.98
C ALA A 22 1.36 -37.53 21.57
N LEU A 23 2.34 -38.32 21.14
CA LEU A 23 3.64 -37.83 20.68
C LEU A 23 3.53 -36.94 19.43
N VAL A 24 2.44 -37.07 18.65
CA VAL A 24 2.15 -36.22 17.49
C VAL A 24 1.19 -35.09 17.84
N LEU A 25 0.08 -35.39 18.53
CA LEU A 25 -1.00 -34.43 18.76
C LEU A 25 -0.65 -33.35 19.78
N VAL A 26 0.12 -33.69 20.83
CA VAL A 26 0.53 -32.72 21.85
C VAL A 26 1.43 -31.62 21.26
N PRO A 27 2.56 -31.93 20.59
CA PRO A 27 3.39 -30.88 20.00
C PRO A 27 2.64 -30.11 18.92
N LEU A 28 1.78 -30.77 18.13
CA LEU A 28 0.95 -30.09 17.14
C LEU A 28 0.02 -29.06 17.80
N GLY A 29 -0.66 -29.41 18.88
CA GLY A 29 -1.51 -28.50 19.63
C GLY A 29 -0.74 -27.29 20.19
N LEU A 30 0.46 -27.52 20.73
CA LEU A 30 1.33 -26.44 21.22
C LEU A 30 1.78 -25.50 20.09
N LEU A 31 2.13 -26.05 18.92
CA LEU A 31 2.52 -25.26 17.75
C LEU A 31 1.37 -24.40 17.23
N VAL A 32 0.13 -24.91 17.25
CA VAL A 32 -1.06 -24.12 16.87
C VAL A 32 -1.25 -22.93 17.81
N VAL A 33 -1.10 -23.12 19.12
CA VAL A 33 -1.19 -22.01 20.10
C VAL A 33 -0.08 -20.99 19.88
N LEU A 34 1.16 -21.45 19.68
CA LEU A 34 2.31 -20.58 19.41
C LEU A 34 2.10 -19.76 18.13
N LEU A 35 1.66 -20.41 17.05
CA LEU A 35 1.33 -19.75 15.78
C LEU A 35 0.23 -18.70 15.98
N GLY A 36 -0.81 -19.01 16.75
CA GLY A 36 -1.88 -18.07 17.08
C GLY A 36 -1.37 -16.80 17.75
N LYS A 37 -0.40 -16.91 18.67
CA LYS A 37 0.23 -15.74 19.32
C LYS A 37 0.97 -14.86 18.31
N PHE A 38 1.76 -15.45 17.42
CA PHE A 38 2.47 -14.70 16.37
C PHE A 38 1.51 -14.09 15.34
N GLN A 39 0.46 -14.81 14.95
CA GLN A 39 -0.58 -14.27 14.08
C GLN A 39 -1.32 -13.10 14.75
N SER A 40 -1.61 -13.18 16.04
CA SER A 40 -2.21 -12.06 16.79
C SER A 40 -1.31 -10.81 16.76
N MET A 41 0.00 -10.96 17.00
CA MET A 41 0.95 -9.85 16.89
C MET A 41 1.09 -9.31 15.45
N GLN A 42 1.03 -10.20 14.44
CA GLN A 42 1.00 -9.80 13.03
C GLN A 42 -0.25 -8.96 12.71
N GLN A 43 -1.43 -9.38 13.19
CA GLN A 43 -2.67 -8.62 12.99
C GLN A 43 -2.62 -7.26 13.68
N ALA A 44 -2.10 -7.18 14.91
CA ALA A 44 -1.87 -5.92 15.61
C ALA A 44 -0.91 -5.00 14.82
N THR A 45 0.16 -5.56 14.25
CA THR A 45 1.12 -4.79 13.44
C THR A 45 0.49 -4.27 12.14
N ILE A 46 -0.35 -5.08 11.48
CA ILE A 46 -1.10 -4.66 10.29
C ILE A 46 -2.10 -3.55 10.66
N ALA A 47 -2.89 -3.73 11.72
CA ALA A 47 -3.83 -2.73 12.22
C ALA A 47 -3.12 -1.41 12.56
N ALA A 48 -1.98 -1.49 13.26
CA ALA A 48 -1.11 -0.35 13.56
C ALA A 48 -0.69 0.40 12.30
N SER A 49 -0.21 -0.30 11.26
CA SER A 49 0.20 0.35 10.01
C SER A 49 -0.97 1.04 9.30
N ARG A 50 -2.19 0.48 9.37
CA ARG A 50 -3.40 1.06 8.78
C ARG A 50 -3.85 2.29 9.53
N THR A 51 -3.92 2.22 10.87
CA THR A 51 -4.22 3.38 11.71
C THR A 51 -3.20 4.48 11.45
N LEU A 52 -1.91 4.17 11.44
CA LEU A 52 -0.87 5.16 11.22
C LEU A 52 -0.97 5.82 9.82
N ALA A 53 -1.22 5.04 8.76
CA ALA A 53 -1.44 5.59 7.43
C ALA A 53 -2.67 6.51 7.39
N PHE A 54 -3.76 6.14 8.07
CA PHE A 54 -4.98 6.94 8.17
C PHE A 54 -4.75 8.23 8.98
N GLU A 55 -3.99 8.16 10.06
CA GLU A 55 -3.61 9.34 10.85
C GLU A 55 -2.86 10.37 10.00
N CYS A 56 -2.05 9.92 9.03
CA CYS A 56 -1.39 10.80 8.08
C CYS A 56 -2.32 11.45 7.05
N THR A 57 -3.52 10.91 6.84
CA THR A 57 -4.53 11.57 5.99
C THR A 57 -5.24 12.69 6.73
N VAL A 58 -5.41 12.55 8.06
CA VAL A 58 -6.10 13.52 8.92
C VAL A 58 -5.14 14.59 9.46
N ARG A 59 -3.92 14.19 9.83
CA ARG A 59 -2.86 15.03 10.41
C ARG A 59 -1.61 15.03 9.52
N PRO A 60 -1.69 15.46 8.24
CA PRO A 60 -0.57 15.35 7.29
C PRO A 60 0.68 16.11 7.72
N ARG A 61 0.53 17.24 8.43
CA ARG A 61 1.66 18.01 8.97
C ARG A 61 2.44 17.25 10.05
N ALA A 62 1.73 16.54 10.95
CA ALA A 62 2.38 15.75 12.00
C ALA A 62 3.10 14.51 11.42
N CYS A 63 2.62 13.96 10.30
CA CYS A 63 3.36 12.89 9.63
C CYS A 63 4.55 13.40 8.81
N ALA A 64 4.49 14.64 8.31
CA ALA A 64 5.61 15.27 7.59
C ALA A 64 6.73 15.75 8.53
N ASP A 65 6.39 16.13 9.76
CA ASP A 65 7.35 16.56 10.78
C ASP A 65 7.94 15.35 11.53
N ALA A 66 9.27 15.19 11.44
CA ALA A 66 9.99 14.13 12.14
C ALA A 66 9.90 14.27 13.67
N ALA A 67 9.74 15.50 14.19
CA ALA A 67 9.64 15.73 15.63
C ALA A 67 8.39 15.07 16.25
N SER A 68 7.28 14.98 15.49
CA SER A 68 6.04 14.34 15.93
C SER A 68 5.99 12.82 15.74
N HIS A 69 6.99 12.21 15.09
CA HIS A 69 7.01 10.75 14.86
C HIS A 69 7.09 9.97 16.17
N ALA A 70 7.76 10.49 17.18
CA ALA A 70 7.83 9.86 18.50
C ALA A 70 6.45 9.78 19.16
N THR A 71 5.69 10.89 19.15
CA THR A 71 4.33 10.93 19.69
C THR A 71 3.39 9.99 18.93
N LEU A 72 3.49 9.95 17.60
CA LEU A 72 2.71 9.01 16.77
C LEU A 72 3.07 7.55 17.07
N ALA A 73 4.35 7.25 17.33
CA ALA A 73 4.80 5.93 17.74
C ALA A 73 4.17 5.51 19.08
N ASP A 74 4.13 6.43 20.06
CA ASP A 74 3.55 6.18 21.37
C ASP A 74 2.04 5.96 21.32
N GLU A 75 1.31 6.77 20.53
CA GLU A 75 -0.12 6.57 20.27
C GLU A 75 -0.39 5.18 19.65
N VAL A 76 0.43 4.78 18.67
CA VAL A 76 0.34 3.46 18.02
C VAL A 76 0.64 2.32 19.00
N ARG A 77 1.70 2.45 19.81
CA ARG A 77 2.06 1.50 20.87
C ARG A 77 0.92 1.29 21.84
N ARG A 78 0.34 2.38 22.34
CA ARG A 78 -0.76 2.32 23.30
C ARG A 78 -2.00 1.64 22.71
N ARG A 79 -2.38 1.99 21.48
CA ARG A 79 -3.62 1.48 20.86
C ARG A 79 -3.52 0.01 20.44
N HIS A 80 -2.38 -0.42 19.92
CA HIS A 80 -2.27 -1.74 19.26
C HIS A 80 -1.42 -2.75 20.00
N PHE A 81 -0.50 -2.30 20.85
CA PHE A 81 0.46 -3.19 21.53
C PHE A 81 0.29 -3.24 23.05
N GLY A 82 -0.51 -2.33 23.61
CA GLY A 82 -0.95 -2.38 24.99
C GLY A 82 -2.05 -3.40 25.26
N ARG A 83 -2.59 -3.33 26.47
CA ARG A 83 -3.74 -4.11 26.91
C ARG A 83 -5.01 -3.73 26.14
N VAL A 84 -5.70 -4.74 25.62
CA VAL A 84 -6.82 -4.59 24.66
C VAL A 84 -8.14 -4.09 25.26
N ASP A 85 -8.35 -4.32 26.56
CA ASP A 85 -9.58 -3.94 27.28
C ASP A 85 -9.45 -2.59 28.01
N ARG A 86 -8.35 -1.87 27.79
CA ARG A 86 -8.13 -0.58 28.41
C ARG A 86 -8.65 0.56 27.53
N GLU A 87 -9.26 1.54 28.17
CA GLU A 87 -9.69 2.77 27.51
C GLU A 87 -8.50 3.53 26.89
N ILE A 88 -8.75 4.15 25.74
CA ILE A 88 -7.78 4.99 25.05
C ILE A 88 -7.95 6.41 25.59
N LEU A 89 -6.93 6.89 26.30
CA LEU A 89 -6.89 8.23 26.87
C LEU A 89 -5.95 9.11 26.04
N SER A 90 -6.23 10.41 26.02
CA SER A 90 -5.31 11.40 25.43
C SER A 90 -4.01 11.46 26.22
N ASP A 91 -2.89 11.68 25.53
CA ASP A 91 -1.54 11.82 26.11
C ASP A 91 -1.06 10.62 26.94
N ASP A 92 -1.68 9.46 26.74
CA ASP A 92 -1.33 8.24 27.45
C ASP A 92 -0.20 7.48 26.74
N VAL A 93 0.95 7.42 27.39
CA VAL A 93 2.19 6.88 26.84
C VAL A 93 2.55 5.58 27.54
N LEU A 94 2.79 4.53 26.76
CA LEU A 94 3.39 3.28 27.26
C LEU A 94 4.91 3.38 27.22
N ASN A 95 5.52 3.49 28.39
CA ASN A 95 6.97 3.39 28.56
C ASN A 95 7.39 1.93 28.82
N ASP A 96 8.68 1.62 28.66
CA ASP A 96 9.20 0.27 28.86
C ASP A 96 9.08 -0.23 30.32
N SER A 97 8.98 0.70 31.27
CA SER A 97 8.73 0.43 32.69
C SER A 97 7.26 0.20 33.04
N ALA A 98 6.35 0.17 32.05
CA ALA A 98 4.94 0.00 32.31
C ALA A 98 4.65 -1.33 33.01
N PRO A 99 3.73 -1.36 34.00
CA PRO A 99 3.44 -2.56 34.77
C PRO A 99 2.92 -3.69 33.88
N ALA A 100 3.08 -4.93 34.34
CA ALA A 100 2.63 -6.12 33.60
C ALA A 100 1.13 -6.09 33.25
N THR A 101 0.33 -5.33 33.99
CA THR A 101 -1.10 -5.10 33.74
C THR A 101 -1.39 -4.28 32.48
N GLU A 102 -0.40 -3.60 31.89
CA GLU A 102 -0.51 -2.85 30.64
C GLU A 102 -0.19 -3.71 29.41
N ARG A 103 0.34 -4.91 29.63
CA ARG A 103 0.80 -5.81 28.57
C ARG A 103 -0.33 -6.75 28.18
N ASN A 104 -0.32 -7.18 26.93
CA ASN A 104 -1.24 -8.20 26.46
C ASN A 104 -0.88 -9.56 27.09
N VAL A 105 -1.76 -10.08 27.94
CA VAL A 105 -1.56 -11.34 28.68
C VAL A 105 -1.39 -12.54 27.75
N LEU A 106 -1.94 -12.48 26.54
CA LEU A 106 -1.80 -13.56 25.55
C LEU A 106 -0.42 -13.59 24.88
N TRP A 107 0.32 -12.48 24.92
CA TRP A 107 1.63 -12.33 24.31
C TRP A 107 2.75 -12.56 25.33
N ALA A 108 2.66 -13.68 26.04
CA ALA A 108 3.70 -14.17 26.93
C ALA A 108 4.17 -15.57 26.50
N ASP A 109 5.43 -15.90 26.79
CA ASP A 109 6.00 -17.23 26.59
C ASP A 109 5.47 -18.24 27.63
N ARG A 110 6.03 -19.46 27.65
CA ARG A 110 5.65 -20.49 28.64
C ARG A 110 6.09 -20.14 30.07
N ARG A 111 7.07 -19.26 30.25
CA ARG A 111 7.63 -18.82 31.53
C ARG A 111 6.93 -17.56 32.05
N GLY A 112 5.94 -17.03 31.31
CA GLY A 112 5.24 -15.80 31.62
C GLY A 112 6.01 -14.53 31.23
N GLN A 113 7.12 -14.64 30.49
CA GLN A 113 7.86 -13.50 29.97
C GLN A 113 7.15 -12.91 28.76
N PRO A 114 7.05 -11.58 28.64
CA PRO A 114 6.38 -10.94 27.51
C PRO A 114 7.15 -11.18 26.20
N LEU A 115 6.44 -11.54 25.14
CA LEU A 115 6.99 -11.71 23.80
C LEU A 115 7.41 -10.34 23.20
N LEU A 116 6.66 -9.28 23.50
CA LEU A 116 7.11 -7.90 23.28
C LEU A 116 7.80 -7.43 24.56
N GLU A 117 9.12 -7.59 24.64
CA GLU A 117 9.90 -7.29 25.85
C GLU A 117 9.81 -5.80 26.21
N ARG A 118 10.01 -4.92 25.22
CA ARG A 118 9.93 -3.46 25.37
C ARG A 118 8.89 -2.89 24.41
N PHE A 119 8.19 -1.85 24.81
CA PHE A 119 7.28 -1.15 23.89
C PHE A 119 8.08 -0.39 22.82
N ALA A 120 9.30 0.03 23.14
CA ALA A 120 10.24 0.59 22.17
C ALA A 120 10.62 -0.39 21.03
N ASP A 121 10.44 -1.71 21.21
CA ASP A 121 10.67 -2.71 20.15
C ASP A 121 9.58 -2.69 19.07
N ALA A 122 8.47 -1.97 19.30
CA ALA A 122 7.51 -1.58 18.28
C ALA A 122 7.88 -0.18 17.74
N GLY A 123 8.47 -0.15 16.56
CA GLY A 123 8.88 1.06 15.85
C GLY A 123 7.93 1.42 14.72
N VAL A 124 7.88 2.71 14.40
CA VAL A 124 7.15 3.24 13.24
C VAL A 124 8.11 3.99 12.34
N ALA A 125 7.85 3.96 11.04
CA ALA A 125 8.54 4.75 10.04
C ALA A 125 7.52 5.32 9.06
N LEU A 126 7.58 6.63 8.86
CA LEU A 126 6.68 7.36 7.97
C LEU A 126 7.47 7.93 6.79
N ALA A 127 6.90 7.86 5.60
CA ALA A 127 7.40 8.54 4.43
C ALA A 127 6.25 9.14 3.64
N SER A 128 6.52 10.27 2.99
CA SER A 128 5.59 10.95 2.08
C SER A 128 6.18 11.05 0.68
N PRO A 129 6.40 9.93 -0.03
CA PRO A 129 7.02 9.96 -1.35
C PRO A 129 6.09 10.64 -2.38
N SER A 130 6.67 11.35 -3.35
CA SER A 130 5.92 11.82 -4.52
C SER A 130 5.46 10.62 -5.37
N PHE A 131 4.22 10.63 -5.83
CA PHE A 131 3.68 9.61 -6.71
C PHE A 131 3.44 10.18 -8.11
N ASP A 132 3.85 9.43 -9.14
CA ASP A 132 3.59 9.78 -10.52
C ASP A 132 2.91 8.61 -11.22
N ALA A 133 1.61 8.76 -11.46
CA ALA A 133 0.78 7.74 -12.12
C ALA A 133 1.22 7.48 -13.57
N GLY A 134 1.76 8.50 -14.24
CA GLY A 134 2.29 8.40 -15.60
C GLY A 134 3.51 7.50 -15.64
N ARG A 135 4.46 7.73 -14.73
CA ARG A 135 5.63 6.84 -14.56
C ARG A 135 5.26 5.42 -14.13
N ALA A 136 4.26 5.26 -13.25
CA ALA A 136 3.83 3.94 -12.77
C ALA A 136 3.15 3.09 -13.87
N THR A 137 2.38 3.72 -14.77
CA THR A 137 1.74 3.03 -15.91
C THR A 137 2.71 2.80 -17.07
N ALA A 138 3.67 3.71 -17.26
CA ALA A 138 4.78 3.63 -18.22
C ALA A 138 5.69 2.42 -18.00
N ILE A 139 6.06 2.12 -16.74
CA ILE A 139 6.89 0.96 -16.37
C ILE A 139 6.25 -0.37 -16.80
N GLY A 140 4.91 -0.43 -16.89
CA GLY A 140 4.19 -1.63 -17.28
C GLY A 140 4.05 -1.86 -18.80
N ARG A 141 4.34 -0.86 -19.65
CA ARG A 141 4.03 -0.95 -21.10
C ARG A 141 5.14 -0.52 -22.07
N ALA A 142 6.20 0.15 -21.64
CA ALA A 142 7.31 0.48 -22.53
C ALA A 142 8.65 0.65 -21.79
N SER A 143 9.75 0.24 -22.43
CA SER A 143 11.11 0.56 -21.99
C SER A 143 11.26 2.08 -21.85
N GLY A 144 11.95 2.51 -20.78
CA GLY A 144 11.80 3.83 -20.13
C GLY A 144 11.97 5.11 -20.96
N GLY A 145 12.33 5.04 -22.25
CA GLY A 145 12.42 6.20 -23.15
C GLY A 145 11.07 6.60 -23.77
N ALA A 146 10.36 5.67 -24.41
CA ALA A 146 9.07 5.95 -25.05
C ALA A 146 7.97 6.24 -24.02
N ALA A 147 8.07 5.58 -22.87
CA ALA A 147 7.15 5.73 -21.75
C ALA A 147 7.24 7.14 -21.11
N ALA A 148 8.46 7.67 -20.97
CA ALA A 148 8.69 9.04 -20.48
C ALA A 148 8.27 10.11 -21.50
N LEU A 149 8.41 9.83 -22.81
CA LEU A 149 7.92 10.72 -23.86
C LEU A 149 6.39 10.78 -23.91
N LEU A 150 5.72 9.62 -23.82
CA LEU A 150 4.25 9.56 -23.76
C LEU A 150 3.71 10.25 -22.51
N ASP A 151 4.36 10.09 -21.36
CA ASP A 151 4.00 10.80 -20.13
C ASP A 151 4.19 12.33 -20.25
N ARG A 152 5.26 12.78 -20.93
CA ARG A 152 5.47 14.21 -21.20
C ARG A 152 4.49 14.79 -22.22
N LEU A 153 4.08 14.01 -23.21
CA LEU A 153 3.23 14.49 -24.32
C LEU A 153 1.73 14.33 -24.05
N ALA A 154 1.33 13.30 -23.31
CA ALA A 154 -0.07 12.93 -23.09
C ALA A 154 -0.36 12.46 -21.64
N GLY A 155 0.62 12.53 -20.73
CA GLY A 155 0.46 12.08 -19.36
C GLY A 155 -0.30 13.06 -18.46
N PRO A 156 -0.74 12.59 -17.29
CA PRO A 156 -1.51 13.38 -16.31
C PRO A 156 -0.74 14.63 -15.84
N ALA A 157 0.59 14.57 -15.85
CA ALA A 157 1.44 15.71 -15.49
C ALA A 157 1.15 16.97 -16.33
N ARG A 158 0.79 16.80 -17.61
CA ARG A 158 0.49 17.91 -18.54
C ARG A 158 -0.77 18.69 -18.13
N PHE A 159 -1.71 18.01 -17.48
CA PHE A 159 -2.92 18.62 -16.90
C PHE A 159 -2.69 19.17 -15.48
N GLY A 160 -1.43 19.22 -15.00
CA GLY A 160 -1.12 19.59 -13.62
C GLY A 160 -1.60 18.56 -12.59
N LEU A 161 -1.79 17.31 -13.02
CA LEU A 161 -2.26 16.21 -12.17
C LEU A 161 -1.10 15.36 -11.60
N THR A 162 0.11 15.92 -11.54
CA THR A 162 1.25 15.31 -10.84
C THR A 162 0.95 15.24 -9.36
N MET A 163 1.05 14.05 -8.76
CA MET A 163 0.83 13.89 -7.32
C MET A 163 2.15 14.15 -6.59
N THR A 164 2.47 15.43 -6.45
CA THR A 164 3.69 15.88 -5.76
C THR A 164 3.65 15.59 -4.27
N ALA A 165 2.46 15.36 -3.72
CA ALA A 165 2.21 15.02 -2.33
C ALA A 165 1.03 14.05 -2.22
N GLY A 166 0.71 13.63 -1.00
CA GLY A 166 -0.51 12.87 -0.71
C GLY A 166 -0.36 11.36 -0.70
N LEU A 167 0.80 10.78 -0.97
CA LEU A 167 1.04 9.38 -0.63
C LEU A 167 1.61 9.30 0.80
N ALA A 168 0.81 8.80 1.74
CA ALA A 168 1.26 8.47 3.09
C ALA A 168 1.71 7.01 3.12
N ASP A 169 3.02 6.76 3.26
CA ASP A 169 3.60 5.43 3.41
C ASP A 169 3.96 5.18 4.88
N ALA A 170 3.15 4.38 5.55
CA ALA A 170 3.33 4.02 6.96
C ALA A 170 3.87 2.60 7.09
N ARG A 171 4.99 2.46 7.80
CA ARG A 171 5.64 1.19 8.12
C ARG A 171 5.67 1.01 9.62
N VAL A 172 5.30 -0.18 10.08
CA VAL A 172 5.41 -0.59 11.49
C VAL A 172 6.24 -1.85 11.54
N GLN A 173 7.24 -1.86 12.42
CA GLN A 173 8.11 -2.99 12.68
C GLN A 173 8.07 -3.34 14.17
N VAL A 174 7.95 -4.62 14.47
CA VAL A 174 7.88 -5.13 15.83
C VAL A 174 8.92 -6.23 15.98
N ARG A 175 9.82 -6.06 16.95
CA ARG A 175 10.76 -7.11 17.35
C ARG A 175 10.17 -7.93 18.47
N VAL A 176 10.04 -9.22 18.25
CA VAL A 176 9.49 -10.18 19.20
C VAL A 176 10.64 -10.99 19.78
N SER A 177 10.66 -11.09 21.11
CA SER A 177 11.65 -11.80 21.92
C SER A 177 13.12 -11.58 21.49
N PRO A 178 13.58 -10.32 21.33
CA PRO A 178 14.94 -10.05 20.88
C PRO A 178 16.04 -10.59 21.83
N SER A 179 15.75 -10.82 23.11
CA SER A 179 16.70 -11.41 24.07
C SER A 179 16.99 -12.89 23.83
N GLU A 180 16.15 -13.56 23.03
CA GLU A 180 16.23 -15.00 22.75
C GLU A 180 17.01 -15.29 21.46
N ALA A 181 17.90 -14.36 21.08
CA ALA A 181 18.86 -14.53 20.00
C ALA A 181 19.65 -15.85 20.17
N GLY A 182 19.79 -16.63 19.11
CA GLY A 182 20.35 -17.98 19.15
C GLY A 182 19.32 -19.12 19.21
N ASN A 183 18.02 -18.81 19.40
CA ASN A 183 16.95 -19.81 19.31
C ASN A 183 16.34 -19.91 17.90
N GLU A 184 17.04 -19.47 16.85
CA GLU A 184 16.51 -19.49 15.47
C GLU A 184 16.29 -20.93 14.94
N GLN A 185 17.02 -21.90 15.50
CA GLN A 185 16.95 -23.31 15.12
C GLN A 185 15.81 -24.08 15.82
N LEU A 186 14.88 -23.39 16.50
CA LEU A 186 13.78 -24.00 17.25
C LEU A 186 14.25 -24.98 18.33
N ALA A 187 15.42 -24.73 18.94
CA ALA A 187 15.94 -25.53 20.05
C ALA A 187 14.97 -25.50 21.25
N ARG A 188 14.21 -24.41 21.40
CA ARG A 188 13.10 -24.26 22.33
C ARG A 188 11.87 -23.71 21.63
N LEU A 189 10.69 -24.15 22.04
CA LEU A 189 9.37 -23.72 21.51
C LEU A 189 8.68 -22.68 22.41
N ASP A 190 9.42 -21.98 23.28
CA ASP A 190 8.90 -20.96 24.19
C ASP A 190 8.83 -19.58 23.53
N SER A 191 9.90 -19.16 22.86
CA SER A 191 10.02 -17.85 22.23
C SER A 191 10.92 -17.92 21.00
N LEU A 192 10.61 -17.15 19.96
CA LEU A 192 11.40 -17.08 18.73
C LEU A 192 11.74 -15.63 18.45
N PRO A 193 13.03 -15.28 18.26
CA PRO A 193 13.41 -13.93 17.89
C PRO A 193 12.91 -13.65 16.47
N LEU A 194 11.89 -12.82 16.34
CA LEU A 194 11.24 -12.53 15.06
C LEU A 194 11.11 -11.02 14.84
N ALA A 195 11.21 -10.60 13.58
CA ALA A 195 10.88 -9.24 13.17
C ALA A 195 9.61 -9.29 12.31
N ILE A 196 8.53 -8.76 12.88
CA ILE A 196 7.24 -8.63 12.20
C ILE A 196 7.17 -7.23 11.58
N GLN A 197 6.77 -7.15 10.31
CA GLN A 197 6.63 -5.89 9.60
C GLN A 197 5.30 -5.79 8.88
N ALA A 198 4.73 -4.59 8.85
CA ALA A 198 3.58 -4.24 8.03
C ALA A 198 3.79 -2.87 7.38
N ARG A 199 3.30 -2.73 6.15
CA ARG A 199 3.34 -1.51 5.37
C ARG A 199 1.95 -1.22 4.83
N THR A 200 1.47 -0.01 5.05
CA THR A 200 0.24 0.50 4.45
C THR A 200 0.54 1.83 3.77
N ALA A 201 0.15 1.96 2.52
CA ALA A 201 0.27 3.19 1.76
C ALA A 201 -1.12 3.70 1.38
N VAL A 202 -1.42 4.96 1.68
CA VAL A 202 -2.70 5.61 1.35
C VAL A 202 -2.43 6.83 0.49
N LEU A 203 -3.13 6.91 -0.62
CA LEU A 203 -3.09 8.05 -1.53
C LEU A 203 -4.28 8.97 -1.19
N THR A 204 -4.00 10.16 -0.69
CA THR A 204 -4.97 11.15 -0.20
C THR A 204 -5.20 12.30 -1.15
N ASP A 205 -4.19 12.60 -1.98
CA ASP A 205 -4.37 13.54 -3.07
C ASP A 205 -5.19 12.85 -4.17
N GLY A 206 -6.13 13.56 -4.77
CA GLY A 206 -7.02 13.03 -5.78
C GLY A 206 -7.06 13.97 -6.96
N TRP A 207 -7.40 13.44 -8.14
CA TRP A 207 -7.59 14.26 -9.34
C TRP A 207 -8.94 14.99 -9.34
N TYR A 208 -9.33 15.57 -8.21
CA TYR A 208 -10.54 16.37 -8.12
C TYR A 208 -10.25 17.82 -8.53
N ALA A 209 -11.20 18.44 -9.23
CA ALA A 209 -11.22 19.87 -9.48
C ALA A 209 -12.23 20.52 -8.53
N SER A 210 -11.94 21.72 -8.03
CA SER A 210 -12.89 22.45 -7.16
C SER A 210 -14.07 23.04 -7.92
N GLY A 211 -14.05 22.99 -9.25
CA GLY A 211 -15.15 23.40 -10.12
C GLY A 211 -14.77 23.45 -11.60
N PRO A 212 -15.76 23.62 -12.50
CA PRO A 212 -15.56 23.53 -13.94
C PRO A 212 -14.79 24.73 -14.52
N TYR A 213 -15.12 25.96 -14.12
CA TYR A 213 -14.63 27.18 -14.78
C TYR A 213 -13.66 27.99 -13.92
N GLY A 214 -12.82 28.80 -14.57
CA GLY A 214 -11.91 29.76 -13.96
C GLY A 214 -10.42 29.46 -14.17
N SER A 215 -9.58 30.45 -13.88
CA SER A 215 -8.14 30.43 -14.15
C SER A 215 -7.28 29.80 -13.05
N ALA A 216 -7.86 29.44 -11.91
CA ALA A 216 -7.10 28.86 -10.81
C ALA A 216 -6.69 27.40 -11.10
N ASP A 217 -5.48 27.00 -10.71
CA ASP A 217 -4.84 25.70 -11.02
C ASP A 217 -5.63 24.43 -10.66
N HIS A 218 -6.61 24.56 -9.77
CA HIS A 218 -7.44 23.49 -9.27
C HIS A 218 -8.82 23.43 -9.95
N ARG A 219 -9.05 24.22 -11.02
CA ARG A 219 -10.24 24.22 -11.88
C ARG A 219 -10.04 23.36 -13.13
N VAL A 220 -11.13 22.84 -13.70
CA VAL A 220 -11.07 22.01 -14.92
C VAL A 220 -10.55 22.83 -16.11
N GLU A 221 -11.11 24.02 -16.35
CA GLU A 221 -10.72 24.89 -17.47
C GLU A 221 -9.23 25.24 -17.48
N ALA A 222 -8.66 25.62 -16.33
CA ALA A 222 -7.23 25.90 -16.20
C ALA A 222 -6.35 24.66 -16.49
N ARG A 223 -6.76 23.48 -16.00
CA ARG A 223 -6.03 22.22 -16.21
C ARG A 223 -6.11 21.75 -17.66
N VAL A 224 -7.28 21.83 -18.29
CA VAL A 224 -7.48 21.52 -19.71
C VAL A 224 -6.71 22.51 -20.57
N GLY A 225 -6.76 23.81 -20.30
CA GLY A 225 -5.99 24.82 -21.03
C GLY A 225 -4.48 24.61 -20.94
N ARG A 226 -3.98 24.13 -19.80
CA ARG A 226 -2.58 23.73 -19.63
C ARG A 226 -2.27 22.44 -20.41
N GLY A 227 -3.15 21.45 -20.29
CA GLY A 227 -2.99 20.13 -20.89
C GLY A 227 -3.28 20.05 -22.38
N SER A 228 -3.95 21.03 -22.98
CA SER A 228 -4.28 21.07 -24.41
C SER A 228 -3.14 21.67 -25.25
N ARG A 229 -2.24 22.45 -24.65
CA ARG A 229 -1.09 23.08 -25.32
C ARG A 229 0.15 22.21 -25.25
N LEU A 230 0.80 21.99 -26.39
CA LEU A 230 2.09 21.28 -26.43
C LEU A 230 3.19 22.23 -25.96
N ASP A 231 4.29 21.70 -25.45
CA ASP A 231 5.46 22.51 -25.17
C ASP A 231 5.99 23.09 -26.50
N PRO A 232 6.29 24.40 -26.59
CA PRO A 232 6.68 25.08 -27.83
C PRO A 232 7.81 24.40 -28.61
N VAL A 233 8.74 23.72 -27.93
CA VAL A 233 9.82 22.98 -28.59
C VAL A 233 9.27 21.79 -29.39
N HIS A 234 8.37 21.03 -28.79
CA HIS A 234 7.76 19.86 -29.43
C HIS A 234 6.73 20.27 -30.49
N GLU A 235 5.99 21.34 -30.23
CA GLU A 235 5.10 21.94 -31.22
C GLU A 235 5.87 22.38 -32.47
N ALA A 236 7.04 23.02 -32.31
CA ALA A 236 7.90 23.40 -33.42
C ALA A 236 8.45 22.18 -34.18
N GLN A 237 8.88 21.12 -33.47
CA GLN A 237 9.36 19.89 -34.12
C GLN A 237 8.27 19.17 -34.92
N ILE A 238 7.06 19.06 -34.35
CA ILE A 238 5.91 18.50 -35.06
C ILE A 238 5.57 19.38 -36.26
N ALA A 239 5.53 20.71 -36.09
CA ALA A 239 5.24 21.63 -37.18
C ALA A 239 6.23 21.49 -38.35
N VAL A 240 7.53 21.29 -38.06
CA VAL A 240 8.58 21.04 -39.05
C VAL A 240 8.39 19.68 -39.73
N GLY A 241 8.16 18.61 -38.95
CA GLY A 241 7.92 17.27 -39.49
C GLY A 241 6.66 17.19 -40.36
N TYR A 242 5.64 17.98 -40.03
CA TYR A 242 4.37 18.03 -40.75
C TYR A 242 4.37 18.96 -41.98
N ARG A 243 5.49 19.64 -42.30
CA ARG A 243 5.55 20.54 -43.47
C ARG A 243 5.36 19.78 -44.78
N LEU A 244 5.96 18.59 -44.90
CA LEU A 244 5.82 17.75 -46.10
C LEU A 244 4.36 17.28 -46.27
N THR A 245 3.70 16.89 -45.17
CA THR A 245 2.30 16.49 -45.19
C THR A 245 1.39 17.65 -45.57
N ARG A 246 1.61 18.85 -45.01
CA ARG A 246 0.86 20.05 -45.40
C ARG A 246 1.02 20.39 -46.88
N TRP A 247 2.25 20.32 -47.39
CA TRP A 247 2.52 20.53 -48.80
C TRP A 247 1.80 19.49 -49.68
N ALA A 248 1.75 18.22 -49.27
CA ALA A 248 1.01 17.18 -49.96
C ALA A 248 -0.52 17.41 -49.92
N LEU A 249 -1.07 17.85 -48.79
CA LEU A 249 -2.50 18.17 -48.64
C LEU A 249 -2.90 19.36 -49.52
N GLU A 250 -2.08 20.42 -49.56
CA GLU A 250 -2.28 21.57 -50.45
C GLU A 250 -2.24 21.14 -51.94
N LEU A 251 -1.32 20.24 -52.29
CA LEU A 251 -1.25 19.67 -53.65
C LEU A 251 -2.47 18.82 -53.99
N MET A 252 -2.99 18.02 -53.05
CA MET A 252 -4.19 17.22 -53.24
C MET A 252 -5.43 18.08 -53.44
N ASP A 253 -5.55 19.17 -52.70
CA ASP A 253 -6.61 20.16 -52.87
C ASP A 253 -6.51 20.86 -54.23
N LEU A 254 -5.30 21.34 -54.58
CA LEU A 254 -5.03 21.99 -55.88
C LEU A 254 -5.27 21.05 -57.08
N ALA A 255 -4.96 19.77 -56.92
CA ALA A 255 -5.19 18.73 -57.92
C ALA A 255 -6.65 18.23 -57.95
N GLY A 256 -7.51 18.71 -57.04
CA GLY A 256 -8.91 18.30 -56.93
C GLY A 256 -9.12 16.85 -56.49
N LEU A 257 -8.10 16.22 -55.92
CA LEU A 257 -8.16 14.83 -55.43
C LEU A 257 -8.91 14.73 -54.09
N GLU A 258 -8.78 15.74 -53.24
CA GLU A 258 -9.48 15.84 -51.96
C GLU A 258 -9.77 17.31 -51.64
N PRO A 259 -10.97 17.83 -51.97
CA PRO A 259 -11.31 19.25 -51.84
C PRO A 259 -11.40 19.74 -50.38
N THR A 260 -11.39 18.82 -49.41
CA THR A 260 -11.41 19.17 -47.99
C THR A 260 -10.02 19.11 -47.35
N ALA A 261 -8.97 18.74 -48.11
CA ALA A 261 -7.62 18.57 -47.58
C ALA A 261 -7.04 19.86 -46.98
N SER A 262 -7.39 21.03 -47.53
CA SER A 262 -6.96 22.33 -47.03
C SER A 262 -7.70 22.80 -45.77
N SER A 263 -8.83 22.16 -45.42
CA SER A 263 -9.57 22.44 -44.17
C SER A 263 -8.94 21.79 -42.93
N PHE A 264 -7.94 20.93 -43.12
CA PHE A 264 -7.23 20.28 -42.04
C PHE A 264 -6.30 21.28 -41.34
N GLU A 265 -6.67 21.70 -40.13
CA GLU A 265 -5.82 22.51 -39.26
C GLU A 265 -5.10 21.63 -38.23
N PRO A 266 -3.77 21.47 -38.33
CA PRO A 266 -3.00 20.74 -37.32
C PRO A 266 -3.21 21.37 -35.94
N HIS A 267 -3.45 20.52 -34.93
CA HIS A 267 -3.71 20.93 -33.53
C HIS A 267 -5.06 21.60 -33.25
N HIS A 268 -5.92 21.74 -34.27
CA HIS A 268 -7.31 22.13 -34.07
C HIS A 268 -8.21 20.89 -34.16
N VAL A 269 -8.87 20.56 -33.06
CA VAL A 269 -9.93 19.54 -33.04
C VAL A 269 -11.16 20.22 -32.46
N ASP A 270 -12.17 20.40 -33.29
CA ASP A 270 -13.47 20.86 -32.85
C ASP A 270 -14.16 19.72 -32.08
N VAL A 271 -14.05 19.77 -30.74
CA VAL A 271 -14.55 18.74 -29.84
C VAL A 271 -16.08 18.63 -29.86
N ASP A 272 -16.76 19.70 -30.31
CA ASP A 272 -18.22 19.76 -30.41
C ASP A 272 -18.73 19.33 -31.80
N ARG A 273 -17.84 19.22 -32.80
CA ARG A 273 -18.16 18.71 -34.13
C ARG A 273 -18.17 17.19 -34.12
N VAL A 274 -19.34 16.63 -33.81
CA VAL A 274 -19.57 15.19 -33.96
C VAL A 274 -19.59 14.85 -35.46
N PRO A 275 -18.78 13.89 -35.93
CA PRO A 275 -18.81 13.43 -37.32
C PRO A 275 -20.21 12.91 -37.69
N ALA A 276 -20.72 13.28 -38.87
CA ALA A 276 -22.09 12.95 -39.28
C ALA A 276 -22.37 11.43 -39.31
N ASP A 277 -21.34 10.61 -39.55
CA ASP A 277 -21.37 9.14 -39.47
C ASP A 277 -21.60 8.60 -38.06
N ARG A 278 -21.43 9.43 -37.02
CA ARG A 278 -21.70 9.08 -35.62
C ARG A 278 -23.02 9.65 -35.08
N ILE A 279 -23.71 10.49 -35.85
CA ILE A 279 -25.01 11.08 -35.49
C ILE A 279 -26.16 10.51 -36.33
N ALA A 280 -25.87 9.72 -37.36
CA ALA A 280 -26.87 8.94 -38.08
C ALA A 280 -27.14 7.59 -37.37
N PRO A 281 -28.40 7.10 -37.34
CA PRO A 281 -28.75 5.80 -36.76
C PRO A 281 -28.14 4.61 -37.51
#